data_AF-A0A8T7ETK0-F1
#
_entry.id   AF-A0A8T7ETK0-F1
#
_cell.length_a   1.000
_cell.length_b   1.000
_cell.length_c   1.000
_cell.angle_alpha   90.00
_cell.angle_beta   90.00
_cell.angle_gamma   90.00
#
_symmetry.space_group_name_H-M   'P 1'
#
loop_
_entity.id
_entity.type
_entity.pdbx_description
1 polymer ?
#
loop_
_entity_poly.entity_id
_entity_poly.type
_entity_poly.pdbx_seq_one_letter_code
_entity_poly.pdbx_strand_id
1 'polypeptide(L)'
;MRHRGWRGGDALLRRGWRYSREQIQFRNTIVIDLTPPEDTLLMAMSQNTRRKVRVAERSGVSIRPAVSADLPMLVRLYQETGQRDGF
;
A
#
# COMPACT_ATOMS: atom_id res chain seq x y z
N MET A 1 -4.97 -18.55 -19.86
CA MET A 1 -5.01 -17.32 -19.04
C MET A 1 -5.57 -16.19 -19.88
N ARG A 2 -6.79 -15.71 -19.59
CA ARG A 2 -7.44 -14.65 -20.38
C ARG A 2 -6.90 -13.29 -19.95
N HIS A 3 -6.07 -12.69 -20.78
CA HIS A 3 -5.57 -11.33 -20.61
C HIS A 3 -6.73 -10.34 -20.84
N ARG A 4 -7.28 -9.76 -19.76
CA ARG A 4 -8.08 -8.54 -19.90
C ARG A 4 -7.12 -7.44 -20.41
N GLY A 5 -7.42 -6.92 -21.59
CA GLY A 5 -6.49 -6.25 -22.49
C GLY A 5 -5.91 -4.96 -21.95
N TRP A 6 -4.58 -4.95 -21.77
CA TRP A 6 -3.82 -3.72 -21.73
C TRP A 6 -3.56 -3.26 -23.18
N ARG A 7 -4.15 -2.14 -23.59
CA ARG A 7 -4.07 -1.61 -24.97
C ARG A 7 -2.64 -1.28 -25.43
N GLY A 8 -1.66 -1.21 -24.51
CA GLY A 8 -0.24 -0.97 -24.80
C GLY A 8 0.60 -2.22 -25.10
N GLY A 9 0.08 -3.42 -24.81
CA GLY A 9 0.88 -4.66 -24.90
C GLY A 9 1.31 -5.00 -26.32
N ASP A 10 0.43 -4.78 -27.29
CA ASP A 10 0.67 -5.14 -28.70
C ASP A 10 1.79 -4.29 -29.33
N ALA A 11 1.89 -3.03 -28.91
CA ALA A 11 2.93 -2.12 -29.39
C ALA A 11 4.34 -2.50 -28.89
N LEU A 12 4.42 -3.16 -27.73
CA LEU A 12 5.66 -3.62 -27.14
C LEU A 12 6.09 -4.97 -27.71
N LEU A 13 5.14 -5.90 -27.89
CA LEU A 13 5.40 -7.18 -28.54
C LEU A 13 5.93 -6.99 -29.97
N ARG A 14 5.34 -6.07 -30.76
CA ARG A 14 5.83 -5.72 -32.11
C ARG A 14 7.25 -5.15 -32.13
N ARG A 15 7.72 -4.57 -31.02
CA ARG A 15 9.08 -4.05 -30.85
C ARG A 15 10.05 -5.10 -30.29
N GLY A 16 9.65 -6.36 -30.21
CA GLY A 16 10.49 -7.46 -29.75
C GLY A 16 10.57 -7.63 -28.23
N TRP A 17 9.83 -6.82 -27.45
CA TRP A 17 9.75 -7.00 -26.01
C TRP A 17 9.04 -8.31 -25.67
N ARG A 18 9.50 -8.99 -24.62
CA ARG A 18 8.94 -10.25 -24.15
C ARG A 18 8.49 -10.09 -22.70
N TYR A 19 7.40 -10.76 -22.34
CA TYR A 19 6.98 -10.82 -20.95
C TYR A 19 8.05 -11.51 -20.11
N SER A 20 8.41 -10.91 -18.98
CA SER A 20 9.21 -11.59 -17.97
C SER A 20 8.40 -12.75 -17.38
N ARG A 21 9.07 -13.88 -17.18
CA ARG A 21 8.54 -15.02 -16.43
C ARG A 21 8.55 -14.76 -14.93
N GLU A 22 9.38 -13.83 -14.48
CA GLU A 22 9.49 -13.44 -13.08
C GLU A 22 8.43 -12.41 -12.75
N GLN A 23 7.75 -12.64 -11.64
CA GLN A 23 6.83 -11.68 -11.05
C GLN A 23 7.52 -11.02 -9.85
N ILE A 24 8.44 -10.09 -10.13
CA ILE A 24 9.14 -9.34 -9.09
C ILE A 24 8.19 -8.36 -8.39
N GLN A 25 7.23 -7.79 -9.15
CA GLN A 25 6.23 -6.86 -8.63
C GLN A 25 4.88 -7.55 -8.42
N PHE A 26 4.19 -7.19 -7.34
CA PHE A 26 2.84 -7.69 -7.07
C PHE A 26 1.87 -7.18 -8.15
N ARG A 27 1.09 -8.09 -8.74
CA ARG A 27 0.06 -7.74 -9.73
C ARG A 27 -1.18 -7.08 -9.11
N ASN A 28 -1.42 -7.33 -7.83
CA ASN A 28 -2.57 -6.81 -7.10
C ASN A 28 -2.08 -5.71 -6.17
N THR A 29 -2.36 -4.46 -6.54
CA THR A 29 -2.06 -3.28 -5.72
C THR A 29 -3.37 -2.64 -5.32
N ILE A 30 -3.51 -2.29 -4.04
CA ILE A 30 -4.60 -1.44 -3.57
C ILE A 30 -4.17 0.00 -3.80
N VAL A 31 -4.94 0.73 -4.61
CA VAL A 31 -4.70 2.15 -4.90
C VAL A 31 -5.79 2.96 -4.21
N ILE A 32 -5.40 3.97 -3.44
CA ILE A 32 -6.30 4.93 -2.81
C ILE A 32 -6.06 6.28 -3.50
N ASP A 33 -7.10 6.83 -4.13
CA ASP A 33 -7.08 8.19 -4.65
C ASP A 33 -7.24 9.18 -3.50
N LEU A 34 -6.26 10.05 -3.30
CA LEU A 34 -6.24 11.07 -2.24
C LEU A 34 -6.71 12.45 -2.72
N THR A 35 -7.18 12.56 -3.97
CA THR A 35 -7.70 13.81 -4.54
C THR A 35 -8.96 14.33 -3.82
N PRO A 36 -9.91 13.47 -3.38
CA PRO A 36 -11.08 13.93 -2.64
C PRO A 36 -10.73 14.53 -1.27
N PRO A 37 -11.62 15.37 -0.69
CA PRO A 37 -11.49 15.85 0.68
C PRO A 37 -11.44 14.72 1.71
N GLU A 38 -10.77 14.96 2.84
CA GLU A 38 -10.56 13.95 3.90
C GLU A 38 -11.86 13.32 4.41
N ASP A 39 -12.90 14.12 4.65
CA ASP A 39 -14.20 13.61 5.09
C ASP A 39 -14.81 12.65 4.06
N THR A 40 -14.64 12.93 2.77
CA THR A 40 -15.08 12.05 1.68
C THR A 40 -14.29 10.74 1.69
N LEU A 41 -12.98 10.79 1.88
CA LEU A 41 -12.12 9.61 2.00
C LEU A 41 -12.52 8.74 3.18
N LEU A 42 -12.73 9.36 4.35
CA LEU A 42 -13.17 8.66 5.55
C LEU A 42 -14.54 8.01 5.35
N MET A 43 -15.51 8.72 4.77
CA MET A 43 -16.85 8.18 4.51
C MET A 43 -16.84 6.98 3.55
N ALA A 44 -15.91 6.94 2.59
CA ALA A 44 -15.75 5.82 1.66
C ALA A 44 -15.20 4.53 2.31
N MET A 45 -14.56 4.63 3.49
CA MET A 45 -14.07 3.46 4.22
C MET A 45 -15.22 2.65 4.85
N SER A 46 -14.99 1.37 5.15
CA SER A 46 -15.95 0.58 5.92
C SER A 46 -16.16 1.13 7.34
N GLN A 47 -17.33 0.90 7.95
CA GLN A 47 -17.65 1.37 9.30
C GLN A 47 -16.61 0.91 10.35
N ASN A 48 -16.13 -0.33 10.24
CA ASN A 48 -15.09 -0.87 11.13
C ASN A 48 -13.78 -0.06 11.01
N THR A 49 -13.33 0.20 9.78
CA THR A 49 -12.12 1.00 9.52
C THR A 49 -12.26 2.41 10.09
N ARG A 50 -13.38 3.09 9.79
CA ARG A 50 -13.68 4.42 10.33
C ARG A 50 -13.69 4.45 11.87
N ARG A 51 -14.18 3.38 12.51
CA ARG A 51 -14.16 3.26 13.98
C ARG A 51 -12.73 3.16 14.50
N LYS A 52 -11.89 2.31 13.90
CA LYS A 52 -10.49 2.12 14.30
C LYS A 52 -9.67 3.40 14.19
N VAL A 53 -9.84 4.16 13.10
CA VAL A 53 -9.18 5.47 12.92
C VAL A 53 -9.51 6.41 14.09
N ARG A 54 -10.81 6.58 14.40
CA ARG A 54 -11.23 7.44 15.52
C ARG A 54 -10.79 6.94 16.91
N VAL A 55 -10.59 5.62 17.07
CA VAL A 55 -10.07 5.07 18.33
C VAL A 55 -8.64 5.54 18.56
N ALA A 56 -7.78 5.50 17.54
CA ALA A 56 -6.39 5.94 17.68
C ALA A 56 -6.29 7.40 18.12
N GLU A 57 -7.09 8.28 17.52
CA GLU A 57 -7.17 9.69 17.90
C GLU A 57 -7.58 9.87 19.37
N ARG A 58 -8.68 9.23 19.79
CA ARG A 58 -9.14 9.30 21.20
C ARG A 58 -8.14 8.69 22.19
N SER A 59 -7.31 7.77 21.74
CA SER A 59 -6.25 7.17 22.54
C SER A 59 -5.00 8.05 22.64
N GLY A 60 -5.01 9.28 22.10
CA GLY A 60 -3.90 10.21 22.19
C GLY A 60 -2.73 9.88 21.25
N VAL A 61 -2.96 9.05 20.22
CA VAL A 61 -1.94 8.75 19.22
C VAL A 61 -1.66 10.02 18.40
N SER A 62 -0.38 10.38 18.27
CA SER A 62 0.07 11.50 17.44
C SER A 62 0.97 11.01 16.32
N ILE A 63 1.02 11.77 15.23
CA ILE A 63 1.82 11.48 14.04
C ILE A 63 2.73 12.68 13.77
N ARG A 64 4.00 12.42 13.48
CA ARG A 64 4.97 13.43 13.03
C ARG A 64 5.84 12.86 11.90
N PRO A 65 6.41 13.72 11.04
CA PRO A 65 7.48 13.30 10.14
C PRO A 65 8.64 12.67 10.92
N ALA A 66 9.18 11.59 10.38
CA ALA A 66 10.36 10.92 10.94
C ALA A 66 11.65 11.64 10.50
N VAL A 67 12.69 11.52 11.33
CA VAL A 67 14.06 11.97 11.03
C VAL A 67 15.01 10.78 11.02
N SER A 68 16.25 10.95 10.54
CA SER A 68 17.23 9.84 10.48
C SER A 68 17.49 9.17 11.83
N ALA A 69 17.38 9.91 12.93
CA ALA A 69 17.51 9.37 14.28
C ALA A 69 16.38 8.39 14.68
N ASP A 70 15.25 8.39 13.96
CA ASP A 70 14.14 7.45 14.18
C ASP A 70 14.39 6.09 13.48
N LEU A 71 15.36 5.99 12.55
CA LEU A 71 15.62 4.76 11.79
C LEU A 71 15.87 3.52 12.67
N PRO A 72 16.68 3.58 13.76
CA PRO A 72 16.86 2.42 14.63
C PRO A 72 15.54 1.94 15.26
N MET A 73 14.61 2.85 15.57
CA MET A 73 13.29 2.48 16.07
C MET A 73 12.47 1.77 15.00
N LEU A 74 12.45 2.31 13.77
CA LEU A 74 11.73 1.71 12.64
C LEU A 74 12.21 0.28 12.36
N VAL A 75 13.53 0.05 12.36
CA VAL A 75 14.12 -1.28 12.13
C VAL A 75 13.71 -2.26 13.23
N ARG A 76 13.69 -1.84 14.50
CA ARG A 76 13.21 -2.69 15.61
C ARG A 76 11.76 -3.11 15.41
N LEU A 77 10.87 -2.18 15.06
CA LEU A 77 9.45 -2.48 14.80
C LEU A 77 9.27 -3.42 13.61
N TYR A 78 10.11 -3.27 12.57
CA TYR A 78 10.08 -4.15 11.41
C TYR A 78 10.48 -5.59 11.78
N GLN A 79 11.55 -5.76 12.58
CA GLN A 79 11.99 -7.07 13.08
C GLN A 79 10.94 -7.73 13.96
N GLU A 80 10.36 -6.98 14.90
CA GLU A 80 9.30 -7.49 15.79
C GLU A 80 8.07 -7.95 14.99
N THR A 81 7.66 -7.16 14.00
CA THR A 81 6.54 -7.51 13.12
C THR A 81 6.84 -8.75 12.28
N GLY A 82 8.05 -8.84 11.72
CA GLY A 82 8.50 -10.01 10.97
C GLY A 82 8.48 -11.29 11.79
N GLN A 83 9.04 -11.25 13.01
CA GLN A 83 9.04 -12.42 13.91
C GLN A 83 7.62 -12.84 14.30
N ARG A 84 6.75 -11.89 14.61
CA ARG A 84 5.36 -12.19 14.98
C ARG A 84 4.58 -12.84 13.84
N ASP A 85 4.79 -12.37 12.62
CA ASP A 85 4.05 -12.83 11.44
C ASP A 85 4.71 -14.05 10.76
N GLY A 86 5.90 -14.46 11.20
CA GLY A 86 6.64 -15.61 10.68
C GLY A 86 7.28 -15.40 9.30
N PHE A 87 7.63 -14.14 8.99
CA PHE A 87 8.33 -13.76 7.76
C PHE A 87 9.83 -14.08 7.79
#